data_AF-A0A0A2LC96-F1
#
_entry.id   AF-A0A0A2LC96-F1
#
_cell.length_a   1.000
_cell.length_b   1.000
_cell.length_c   1.000
_cell.angle_alpha   90.00
_cell.angle_beta   90.00
_cell.angle_gamma   90.00
#
_symmetry.space_group_name_H-M   'P 1'
#
loop_
_entity.id
_entity.type
_entity.pdbx_description
1 polymer ?
#
loop_
_entity_poly.entity_id
_entity_poly.type
_entity_poly.pdbx_seq_one_letter_code
_entity_poly.pdbx_strand_id
1 'polypeptide(L)'
;MHFGQNFHQYLVPEWAPFYVPYPLLKKLFKKAAGNLIGESGHPEFSDVYTLLAESIESFNNFYNKNCNLLSERQTHLCTKYVSMPGECIPLKTKDGNYHEEKYLLQVVADIRNDFEKLQDYFRVNEEAIHRIHTKIEKSTGFAEQFHQRHKASWVKPKVGHHTYLNFIPRLNDLINSGLVTSSDREAPLKIVQSCYESMCEQRVSSSVERYALDCAIRNDESSTLADLLKTLKSNGAPQLHFKTLLYALAERSIVCHSQISVQFLLSDAFPANDVVLDHNLLNHIIAMRRREDGSKMSGGLNNESQCVIGRQGEEREVDLFNFAVCQLGIHQKNALLAEDAFGRLCLHYGAIYGLLSICQSIVNCAKTWGQGYSSRLILSLDCRGCTPFHYAVIENHVAVAKTLLEILMSENQSSREEQCQNLWNQINGLLVIAIRYQHDDMVFLLGKAQTEIQGCPSIHEESALYVATQIGREDYVKVLLEMARIPL
;
A
#
# COMPACT_ATOMS: atom_id res chain seq x y z
N MET A 1 -12.84 24.20 18.97
CA MET A 1 -11.77 23.49 18.22
C MET A 1 -10.87 24.51 17.53
N HIS A 2 -9.57 24.57 17.87
CA HIS A 2 -8.60 25.45 17.22
C HIS A 2 -8.10 24.87 15.90
N PHE A 3 -9.00 24.71 14.92
CA PHE A 3 -8.72 24.06 13.63
C PHE A 3 -7.45 24.58 12.95
N GLY A 4 -7.24 25.90 12.93
CA GLY A 4 -6.08 26.48 12.28
C GLY A 4 -4.74 26.25 13.00
N GLN A 5 -4.75 25.99 14.31
CA GLN A 5 -3.53 25.65 15.06
C GLN A 5 -3.23 24.16 14.90
N ASN A 6 -4.27 23.32 14.98
CA ASN A 6 -4.15 21.87 14.95
C ASN A 6 -4.27 21.27 13.54
N PHE A 7 -4.29 22.09 12.48
CA PHE A 7 -4.51 21.63 11.10
C PHE A 7 -3.56 20.49 10.72
N HIS A 8 -2.28 20.64 11.08
CA HIS A 8 -1.22 19.67 10.87
C HIS A 8 -1.44 18.30 11.53
N GLN A 9 -2.27 18.24 12.57
CA GLN A 9 -2.59 17.00 13.31
C GLN A 9 -3.66 16.16 12.62
N TYR A 10 -4.40 16.75 11.68
CA TYR A 10 -5.45 16.06 10.93
C TYR A 10 -5.01 15.64 9.52
N LEU A 11 -3.74 15.88 9.17
CA LEU A 11 -3.20 15.52 7.86
C LEU A 11 -2.74 14.07 7.86
N VAL A 12 -3.06 13.35 6.79
CA VAL A 12 -2.34 12.15 6.41
C VAL A 12 -0.96 12.60 5.87
N PRO A 13 0.16 12.27 6.54
CA PRO A 13 1.48 12.83 6.23
C PRO A 13 1.90 12.68 4.77
N GLU A 14 1.72 11.49 4.19
CA GLU A 14 2.05 11.18 2.80
C GLU A 14 1.16 11.91 1.78
N TRP A 15 0.04 12.50 2.21
CA TRP A 15 -0.88 13.24 1.34
C TRP A 15 -0.84 14.75 1.57
N ALA A 16 0.04 15.24 2.45
CA ALA A 16 0.15 16.66 2.81
C ALA A 16 0.16 17.63 1.59
N PRO A 17 0.88 17.34 0.48
CA PRO A 17 0.87 18.22 -0.70
C PRO A 17 -0.48 18.38 -1.40
N PHE A 18 -1.42 17.46 -1.18
CA PHE A 18 -2.73 17.46 -1.84
C PHE A 18 -3.82 18.14 -0.98
N TYR A 19 -3.52 18.47 0.28
CA TYR A 19 -4.46 19.23 1.10
C TYR A 19 -4.53 20.70 0.67
N VAL A 20 -5.72 21.27 0.79
CA VAL A 20 -5.96 22.71 0.66
C VAL A 20 -5.07 23.45 1.69
N PRO A 21 -4.19 24.36 1.25
CA PRO A 21 -3.18 24.98 2.10
C PRO A 21 -3.80 26.06 3.00
N TYR A 22 -4.56 25.63 4.00
CA TYR A 22 -5.32 26.50 4.90
C TYR A 22 -4.49 27.60 5.58
N PRO A 23 -3.26 27.34 6.10
CA PRO A 23 -2.42 28.39 6.68
C PRO A 23 -2.06 29.50 5.68
N LEU A 24 -1.73 29.13 4.43
CA LEU A 24 -1.40 30.06 3.36
C LEU A 24 -2.61 30.88 2.93
N LEU A 25 -3.75 30.22 2.68
CA LEU A 25 -5.02 30.89 2.37
C LEU A 25 -5.43 31.87 3.46
N LYS A 26 -5.25 31.50 4.74
CA LYS A 26 -5.52 32.38 5.88
C LYS A 26 -4.57 33.58 5.92
N LYS A 27 -3.30 33.42 5.53
CA LYS A 27 -2.31 34.52 5.41
C LYS A 27 -2.71 35.48 4.28
N LEU A 28 -3.05 34.97 3.11
CA LEU A 28 -3.52 35.77 1.96
C LEU A 28 -4.81 36.52 2.30
N PHE A 29 -5.78 35.85 2.93
CA PHE A 29 -7.01 36.47 3.41
C PHE A 29 -6.73 37.64 4.37
N LYS A 30 -5.83 37.46 5.35
CA LYS A 30 -5.47 38.52 6.30
C LYS A 30 -4.80 39.71 5.61
N LYS A 31 -3.95 39.46 4.61
CA LYS A 31 -3.29 40.50 3.80
C LYS A 31 -4.35 41.31 3.04
N ALA A 32 -5.25 40.64 2.34
CA ALA A 32 -6.34 41.26 1.60
C ALA A 32 -7.28 42.09 2.51
N ALA A 33 -7.67 41.53 3.67
CA ALA A 33 -8.53 42.23 4.61
C ALA A 33 -7.84 43.39 5.36
N GLY A 34 -6.51 43.32 5.53
CA GLY A 34 -5.72 44.35 6.23
C GLY A 34 -5.42 45.59 5.40
N ASN A 35 -5.43 45.49 4.07
CA ASN A 35 -5.19 46.60 3.14
C ASN A 35 -6.30 47.68 3.17
N LEU A 36 -7.39 47.46 3.92
CA LEU A 36 -8.54 48.36 4.06
C LEU A 36 -8.37 49.50 5.07
N ILE A 37 -7.30 49.49 5.87
CA ILE A 37 -7.16 50.47 6.97
C ILE A 37 -6.74 51.86 6.44
N GLY A 38 -6.48 52.02 5.13
CA GLY A 38 -6.00 53.28 4.54
C GLY A 38 -6.80 53.87 3.37
N GLU A 39 -7.57 53.08 2.61
CA GLU A 39 -8.28 53.57 1.41
C GLU A 39 -9.70 53.00 1.37
N SER A 40 -10.67 53.81 0.96
CA SER A 40 -12.11 53.55 0.90
C SER A 40 -12.53 52.50 -0.15
N GLY A 41 -11.70 51.49 -0.41
CA GLY A 41 -11.97 50.40 -1.35
C GLY A 41 -12.54 49.17 -0.66
N HIS A 42 -13.26 48.33 -1.40
CA HIS A 42 -13.64 46.98 -0.94
C HIS A 42 -12.41 46.04 -0.95
N PRO A 43 -12.34 45.05 -0.04
CA PRO A 43 -11.21 44.12 -0.02
C PRO A 43 -11.19 43.24 -1.27
N GLU A 44 -10.08 43.26 -2.01
CA GLU A 44 -9.87 42.41 -3.17
C GLU A 44 -9.34 41.04 -2.74
N PHE A 45 -10.10 39.98 -3.02
CA PHE A 45 -9.75 38.59 -2.67
C PHE A 45 -9.29 37.75 -3.87
N SER A 46 -8.91 38.37 -4.99
CA SER A 46 -8.53 37.70 -6.24
C SER A 46 -7.50 36.57 -6.03
N ASP A 47 -6.38 36.85 -5.35
CA ASP A 47 -5.34 35.85 -5.04
C ASP A 47 -5.87 34.68 -4.19
N VAL A 48 -6.79 34.97 -3.25
CA VAL A 48 -7.40 33.95 -2.39
C VAL A 48 -8.30 33.04 -3.23
N TYR A 49 -9.07 33.61 -4.17
CA TYR A 49 -9.95 32.85 -5.05
C TYR A 49 -9.18 31.98 -6.04
N THR A 50 -8.09 32.50 -6.63
CA THR A 50 -7.24 31.75 -7.56
C THR A 50 -6.62 30.53 -6.86
N LEU A 51 -5.92 30.75 -5.74
CA LEU A 51 -5.30 29.64 -4.99
C LEU A 51 -6.35 28.64 -4.48
N LEU A 52 -7.51 29.12 -4.01
CA LEU A 52 -8.58 28.24 -3.54
C LEU A 52 -9.15 27.39 -4.69
N ALA A 53 -9.33 27.96 -5.88
CA ALA A 53 -9.81 27.22 -7.05
C ALA A 53 -8.82 26.13 -7.49
N GLU A 54 -7.54 26.46 -7.63
CA GLU A 54 -6.46 25.50 -7.95
C GLU A 54 -6.36 24.38 -6.90
N SER A 55 -6.46 24.75 -5.62
CA SER A 55 -6.41 23.79 -4.52
C SER A 55 -7.63 22.86 -4.51
N ILE A 56 -8.83 23.36 -4.82
CA ILE A 56 -10.05 22.56 -4.93
C ILE A 56 -9.95 21.58 -6.10
N GLU A 57 -9.41 22.01 -7.24
CA GLU A 57 -9.19 21.15 -8.40
C GLU A 57 -8.21 20.01 -8.07
N SER A 58 -7.05 20.34 -7.50
CA SER A 58 -6.05 19.36 -7.07
C SER A 58 -6.64 18.37 -6.05
N PHE A 59 -7.36 18.89 -5.05
CA PHE A 59 -8.07 18.09 -4.06
C PHE A 59 -9.04 17.08 -4.69
N ASN A 60 -9.91 17.54 -5.60
CA ASN A 60 -10.91 16.70 -6.27
C ASN A 60 -10.25 15.64 -7.17
N ASN A 61 -9.22 16.01 -7.91
CA ASN A 61 -8.48 15.08 -8.77
C ASN A 61 -7.83 13.97 -7.94
N PHE A 62 -7.18 14.32 -6.83
CA PHE A 62 -6.60 13.35 -5.91
C PHE A 62 -7.67 12.46 -5.26
N TYR A 63 -8.76 13.04 -4.77
CA TYR A 63 -9.85 12.29 -4.14
C TYR A 63 -10.48 11.27 -5.09
N ASN A 64 -10.88 11.71 -6.29
CA ASN A 64 -11.51 10.84 -7.29
C ASN A 64 -10.58 9.72 -7.75
N LYS A 65 -9.29 10.02 -7.96
CA LYS A 65 -8.29 9.01 -8.31
C LYS A 65 -8.19 7.93 -7.23
N ASN A 66 -8.09 8.32 -5.97
CA ASN A 66 -7.99 7.35 -4.87
C ASN A 66 -9.29 6.57 -4.64
N CYS A 67 -10.46 7.20 -4.82
CA CYS A 67 -11.75 6.50 -4.82
C CYS A 67 -11.82 5.40 -5.88
N ASN A 68 -11.40 5.69 -7.10
CA ASN A 68 -11.40 4.72 -8.19
C ASN A 68 -10.45 3.55 -7.87
N LEU A 69 -9.22 3.84 -7.44
CA LEU A 69 -8.23 2.81 -7.07
C LEU A 69 -8.72 1.88 -5.96
N LEU A 70 -9.36 2.43 -4.91
CA LEU A 70 -9.91 1.61 -3.83
C LEU A 70 -11.13 0.80 -4.28
N SER A 71 -11.96 1.36 -5.17
CA SER A 71 -13.12 0.66 -5.75
C SER A 71 -12.68 -0.49 -6.66
N GLU A 72 -11.62 -0.30 -7.45
CA GLU A 72 -11.00 -1.34 -8.27
C GLU A 72 -10.39 -2.45 -7.39
N ARG A 73 -9.67 -2.08 -6.32
CA ARG A 73 -9.11 -3.06 -5.36
C ARG A 73 -10.20 -3.88 -4.68
N GLN A 74 -11.30 -3.25 -4.29
CA GLN A 74 -12.47 -3.95 -3.77
C GLN A 74 -13.09 -4.87 -4.82
N THR A 75 -13.29 -4.38 -6.04
CA THR A 75 -13.89 -5.16 -7.14
C THR A 75 -13.05 -6.39 -7.44
N HIS A 76 -11.73 -6.26 -7.47
CA HIS A 76 -10.80 -7.38 -7.67
C HIS A 76 -10.96 -8.47 -6.59
N LEU A 77 -11.11 -8.07 -5.32
CA LEU A 77 -11.42 -9.03 -4.25
C LEU A 77 -12.80 -9.66 -4.39
N CYS A 78 -13.82 -8.86 -4.71
CA CYS A 78 -15.16 -9.38 -4.92
C CYS A 78 -15.20 -10.37 -6.09
N THR A 79 -14.55 -10.09 -7.22
CA THR A 79 -14.47 -11.02 -8.36
C THR A 79 -13.72 -12.30 -8.00
N LYS A 80 -12.67 -12.21 -7.17
CA LYS A 80 -11.86 -13.36 -6.79
C LYS A 80 -12.56 -14.27 -5.75
N TYR A 81 -13.39 -13.70 -4.87
CA TYR A 81 -13.94 -14.41 -3.71
C TYR A 81 -15.49 -14.41 -3.59
N VAL A 82 -16.23 -13.61 -4.36
CA VAL A 82 -17.71 -13.42 -4.28
C VAL A 82 -18.37 -13.55 -5.67
N SER A 83 -19.66 -13.92 -5.72
CA SER A 83 -20.39 -14.12 -6.99
C SER A 83 -21.08 -12.86 -7.51
N MET A 84 -21.43 -11.90 -6.64
CA MET A 84 -22.10 -10.65 -7.03
C MET A 84 -21.64 -9.46 -6.16
N PRO A 85 -21.57 -8.23 -6.71
CA PRO A 85 -21.34 -7.04 -5.91
C PRO A 85 -22.48 -6.84 -4.90
N GLY A 86 -22.18 -7.02 -3.61
CA GLY A 86 -23.14 -6.88 -2.51
C GLY A 86 -23.50 -8.17 -1.77
N GLU A 87 -23.00 -9.33 -2.18
CA GLU A 87 -23.12 -10.57 -1.40
C GLU A 87 -21.95 -10.70 -0.39
N CYS A 88 -22.24 -11.18 0.82
CA CYS A 88 -21.22 -11.44 1.82
C CYS A 88 -20.31 -12.60 1.39
N ILE A 89 -19.02 -12.53 1.72
CA ILE A 89 -18.07 -13.62 1.52
C ILE A 89 -18.48 -14.77 2.46
N PRO A 90 -18.88 -15.95 1.98
CA PRO A 90 -19.16 -17.08 2.86
C PRO A 90 -17.83 -17.62 3.38
N LEU A 91 -17.46 -17.24 4.60
CA LEU A 91 -16.24 -17.66 5.28
C LEU A 91 -16.59 -18.63 6.40
N LYS A 92 -16.88 -19.90 6.06
CA LYS A 92 -16.70 -21.04 6.96
C LYS A 92 -16.43 -22.31 6.17
N THR A 93 -15.25 -22.88 6.33
CA THR A 93 -15.00 -24.30 6.11
C THR A 93 -15.21 -25.03 7.44
N LYS A 94 -15.91 -26.19 7.44
CA LYS A 94 -16.07 -27.03 8.64
C LYS A 94 -14.72 -27.53 9.16
N ASP A 95 -13.71 -27.59 8.28
CA ASP A 95 -12.34 -27.90 8.65
C ASP A 95 -11.55 -26.63 8.94
N GLY A 96 -10.73 -26.67 10.01
CA GLY A 96 -9.94 -25.56 10.56
C GLY A 96 -8.85 -24.98 9.67
N ASN A 97 -9.16 -24.61 8.42
CA ASN A 97 -8.26 -23.89 7.53
C ASN A 97 -8.39 -22.37 7.74
N TYR A 98 -7.86 -21.89 8.86
CA TYR A 98 -7.91 -20.48 9.28
C TYR A 98 -7.13 -19.51 8.38
N HIS A 99 -6.34 -20.02 7.44
CA HIS A 99 -5.40 -19.21 6.67
C HIS A 99 -6.11 -18.34 5.60
N GLU A 100 -7.01 -18.88 4.79
CA GLU A 100 -7.68 -18.08 3.74
C GLU A 100 -8.54 -16.96 4.34
N GLU A 101 -9.36 -17.31 5.33
CA GLU A 101 -10.24 -16.36 6.03
C GLU A 101 -9.45 -15.22 6.65
N LYS A 102 -8.37 -15.52 7.39
CA LYS A 102 -7.53 -14.50 8.00
C LYS A 102 -6.83 -13.61 6.95
N TYR A 103 -6.54 -14.12 5.75
CA TYR A 103 -5.90 -13.34 4.69
C TYR A 103 -6.92 -12.38 4.10
N LEU A 104 -8.12 -12.88 3.81
CA LEU A 104 -9.23 -12.07 3.32
C LEU A 104 -9.62 -10.97 4.29
N LEU A 105 -9.76 -11.29 5.58
CA LEU A 105 -10.04 -10.31 6.62
C LEU A 105 -8.95 -9.23 6.70
N GLN A 106 -7.68 -9.61 6.55
CA GLN A 106 -6.56 -8.66 6.51
C GLN A 106 -6.68 -7.71 5.32
N VAL A 107 -6.86 -8.23 4.10
CA VAL A 107 -6.94 -7.37 2.91
C VAL A 107 -8.17 -6.44 2.98
N VAL A 108 -9.30 -6.94 3.49
CA VAL A 108 -10.49 -6.14 3.75
C VAL A 108 -10.22 -5.04 4.77
N ALA A 109 -9.51 -5.35 5.87
CA ALA A 109 -9.12 -4.37 6.88
C ALA A 109 -8.18 -3.30 6.31
N ASP A 110 -7.21 -3.69 5.47
CA ASP A 110 -6.30 -2.74 4.81
C ASP A 110 -7.06 -1.78 3.88
N ILE A 111 -8.03 -2.28 3.10
CA ILE A 111 -8.89 -1.44 2.24
C ILE A 111 -9.76 -0.50 3.08
N ARG A 112 -10.33 -1.00 4.17
CA ARG A 112 -11.11 -0.19 5.11
C ARG A 112 -10.27 0.96 5.67
N ASN A 113 -9.05 0.68 6.13
CA ASN A 113 -8.14 1.69 6.67
C ASN A 113 -7.78 2.75 5.61
N ASP A 114 -7.53 2.33 4.36
CA ASP A 114 -7.32 3.26 3.25
C ASP A 114 -8.55 4.16 3.00
N PHE A 115 -9.77 3.61 3.08
CA PHE A 115 -11.01 4.40 2.96
C PHE A 115 -11.20 5.37 4.13
N GLU A 116 -10.84 4.99 5.36
CA GLU A 116 -10.88 5.88 6.52
C GLU A 116 -9.91 7.06 6.35
N LYS A 117 -8.66 6.80 5.91
CA LYS A 117 -7.72 7.87 5.55
C LYS A 117 -8.33 8.82 4.52
N LEU A 118 -8.96 8.28 3.46
CA LEU A 118 -9.58 9.07 2.39
C LEU A 118 -10.79 9.89 2.88
N GLN A 119 -11.58 9.33 3.80
CA GLN A 119 -12.68 10.02 4.46
C GLN A 119 -12.18 11.20 5.32
N ASP A 120 -11.12 10.98 6.09
CA ASP A 120 -10.49 12.01 6.91
C ASP A 120 -9.91 13.14 6.04
N TYR A 121 -9.23 12.77 4.94
CA TYR A 121 -8.76 13.69 3.92
C TYR A 121 -9.88 14.57 3.35
N PHE A 122 -11.02 13.98 2.99
CA PHE A 122 -12.19 14.75 2.51
C PHE A 122 -12.69 15.72 3.57
N ARG A 123 -12.93 15.23 4.79
CA ARG A 123 -13.49 16.01 5.90
C ARG A 123 -12.64 17.25 6.22
N VAL A 124 -11.32 17.08 6.30
CA VAL A 124 -10.38 18.17 6.64
C VAL A 124 -10.34 19.22 5.55
N ASN A 125 -10.32 18.81 4.27
CA ASN A 125 -10.37 19.73 3.14
C ASN A 125 -11.70 20.48 3.05
N GLU A 126 -12.82 19.79 3.24
CA GLU A 126 -14.15 20.40 3.28
C GLU A 126 -14.23 21.48 4.37
N GLU A 127 -13.75 21.18 5.58
CA GLU A 127 -13.73 22.11 6.70
C GLU A 127 -12.80 23.31 6.44
N ALA A 128 -11.63 23.08 5.82
CA ALA A 128 -10.70 24.14 5.43
C ALA A 128 -11.34 25.12 4.43
N ILE A 129 -11.94 24.58 3.36
CA ILE A 129 -12.64 25.36 2.32
C ILE A 129 -13.81 26.14 2.94
N HIS A 130 -14.64 25.48 3.73
CA HIS A 130 -15.79 26.10 4.40
C HIS A 130 -15.35 27.29 5.27
N ARG A 131 -14.31 27.11 6.08
CA ARG A 131 -13.77 28.17 6.95
C ARG A 131 -13.24 29.38 6.18
N ILE A 132 -12.61 29.18 5.02
CA ILE A 132 -12.14 30.29 4.18
C ILE A 132 -13.33 31.03 3.58
N HIS A 133 -14.33 30.33 3.02
CA HIS A 133 -15.54 30.97 2.51
C HIS A 133 -16.25 31.80 3.59
N THR A 134 -16.49 31.23 4.77
CA THR A 134 -17.14 31.95 5.89
C THR A 134 -16.36 33.18 6.33
N LYS A 135 -15.03 33.19 6.24
CA LYS A 135 -14.20 34.36 6.54
C LYS A 135 -14.41 35.49 5.53
N ILE A 136 -14.48 35.15 4.25
CA ILE A 136 -14.74 36.12 3.18
C ILE A 136 -16.15 36.70 3.33
N GLU A 137 -17.18 35.87 3.54
CA GLU A 137 -18.58 36.30 3.72
C GLU A 137 -18.74 37.31 4.87
N LYS A 138 -18.04 37.08 5.99
CA LYS A 138 -18.05 37.99 7.14
C LYS A 138 -17.35 39.32 6.88
N SER A 139 -16.43 39.37 5.91
CA SER A 139 -15.63 40.57 5.62
C SER A 139 -16.25 41.45 4.54
N THR A 140 -17.08 40.88 3.66
CA THR A 140 -17.72 41.62 2.55
C THR A 140 -19.16 42.05 2.83
N GLY A 141 -19.78 41.61 3.94
CA GLY A 141 -21.06 42.15 4.40
C GLY A 141 -22.23 41.91 3.44
N PHE A 142 -22.45 40.63 3.07
CA PHE A 142 -23.40 40.07 2.09
C PHE A 142 -22.78 39.75 0.72
N ALA A 143 -22.60 38.44 0.50
CA ALA A 143 -22.73 37.69 -0.75
C ALA A 143 -22.55 38.47 -2.07
N GLU A 144 -21.36 39.00 -2.30
CA GLU A 144 -20.94 39.42 -3.63
C GLU A 144 -21.24 38.28 -4.62
N GLN A 145 -21.91 38.58 -5.75
CA GLN A 145 -22.31 37.54 -6.73
C GLN A 145 -21.13 36.66 -7.16
N PHE A 146 -19.93 37.24 -7.17
CA PHE A 146 -18.67 36.55 -7.44
C PHE A 146 -18.34 35.47 -6.38
N HIS A 147 -18.50 35.79 -5.10
CA HIS A 147 -18.32 34.84 -4.00
C HIS A 147 -19.32 33.67 -4.10
N GLN A 148 -20.59 33.98 -4.40
CA GLN A 148 -21.63 32.96 -4.53
C GLN A 148 -21.37 32.02 -5.71
N ARG A 149 -20.84 32.53 -6.84
CA ARG A 149 -20.41 31.69 -7.97
C ARG A 149 -19.28 30.73 -7.58
N HIS A 150 -18.25 31.22 -6.87
CA HIS A 150 -17.16 30.37 -6.38
C HIS A 150 -17.66 29.30 -5.40
N LYS A 151 -18.51 29.69 -4.45
CA LYS A 151 -19.11 28.77 -3.46
C LYS A 151 -19.99 27.72 -4.15
N ALA A 152 -20.81 28.11 -5.12
CA ALA A 152 -21.66 27.20 -5.88
C ALA A 152 -20.85 26.20 -6.73
N SER A 153 -19.69 26.61 -7.25
CA SER A 153 -18.75 25.73 -7.97
C SER A 153 -18.23 24.60 -7.08
N TRP A 154 -18.02 24.86 -5.78
CA TRP A 154 -17.65 23.83 -4.78
C TRP A 154 -18.81 22.96 -4.28
N VAL A 155 -20.02 23.50 -4.17
CA VAL A 155 -21.18 22.75 -3.65
C VAL A 155 -21.66 21.65 -4.61
N LYS A 156 -21.48 21.81 -5.92
CA LYS A 156 -21.93 20.82 -6.93
C LYS A 156 -21.19 19.47 -6.88
N PRO A 157 -19.85 19.41 -6.74
CA PRO A 157 -19.13 18.15 -6.56
C PRO A 157 -19.55 17.32 -5.32
N LYS A 158 -19.98 17.96 -4.22
CA LYS A 158 -20.25 17.29 -2.93
C LYS A 158 -21.23 16.11 -3.01
N VAL A 159 -22.20 16.17 -3.92
CA VAL A 159 -23.28 15.18 -4.05
C VAL A 159 -22.74 13.80 -4.47
N GLY A 160 -21.64 13.75 -5.25
CA GLY A 160 -21.01 12.49 -5.65
C GLY A 160 -20.09 11.86 -4.59
N HIS A 161 -19.67 12.62 -3.58
CA HIS A 161 -18.69 12.17 -2.59
C HIS A 161 -19.32 11.27 -1.50
N HIS A 162 -20.64 11.41 -1.27
CA HIS A 162 -21.38 10.62 -0.27
C HIS A 162 -21.59 9.17 -0.68
N THR A 163 -21.47 8.83 -1.97
CA THR A 163 -21.56 7.45 -2.46
C THR A 163 -20.49 6.55 -1.83
N TYR A 164 -19.32 7.12 -1.50
CA TYR A 164 -18.21 6.35 -0.94
C TYR A 164 -18.27 6.16 0.59
N LEU A 165 -19.04 6.98 1.29
CA LEU A 165 -19.25 6.86 2.74
C LEU A 165 -19.99 5.58 3.13
N ASN A 166 -20.77 5.00 2.19
CA ASN A 166 -21.48 3.74 2.41
C ASN A 166 -20.58 2.50 2.33
N PHE A 167 -19.31 2.62 1.90
CA PHE A 167 -18.39 1.48 1.84
C PHE A 167 -17.86 1.07 3.22
N ILE A 168 -17.51 2.02 4.08
CA ILE A 168 -16.98 1.71 5.42
C ILE A 168 -17.97 0.89 6.25
N PRO A 169 -19.27 1.25 6.34
CA PRO A 169 -20.27 0.41 7.00
C PRO A 169 -20.36 -0.99 6.40
N ARG A 170 -20.32 -1.16 5.07
CA ARG A 170 -20.36 -2.49 4.43
C ARG A 170 -19.13 -3.34 4.75
N LEU A 171 -17.94 -2.72 4.78
CA LEU A 171 -16.71 -3.41 5.17
C LEU A 171 -16.72 -3.74 6.66
N ASN A 172 -17.23 -2.85 7.51
CA ASN A 172 -17.45 -3.12 8.93
C ASN A 172 -18.44 -4.26 9.13
N ASP A 173 -19.56 -4.27 8.40
CA ASP A 173 -20.51 -5.38 8.43
C ASP A 173 -19.81 -6.67 8.01
N LEU A 174 -18.94 -6.66 7.01
CA LEU A 174 -18.19 -7.84 6.60
C LEU A 174 -17.16 -8.32 7.65
N ILE A 175 -16.46 -7.39 8.29
CA ILE A 175 -15.50 -7.67 9.38
C ILE A 175 -16.25 -8.17 10.63
N ASN A 176 -17.39 -7.56 10.97
CA ASN A 176 -18.17 -7.83 12.17
C ASN A 176 -19.13 -9.02 12.02
N SER A 177 -19.62 -9.31 10.80
CA SER A 177 -20.42 -10.50 10.46
C SER A 177 -19.58 -11.75 10.33
N GLY A 178 -18.28 -11.69 10.64
CA GLY A 178 -17.51 -12.87 10.96
C GLY A 178 -18.36 -13.76 11.88
N LEU A 179 -18.79 -14.92 11.36
CA LEU A 179 -19.61 -15.96 11.99
C LEU A 179 -21.16 -15.85 11.89
N VAL A 180 -21.77 -15.79 10.70
CA VAL A 180 -23.12 -16.38 10.53
C VAL A 180 -23.00 -17.82 10.04
N THR A 181 -23.49 -18.78 10.83
CA THR A 181 -23.60 -20.19 10.45
C THR A 181 -24.67 -20.38 9.39
N SER A 182 -24.28 -20.54 8.12
CA SER A 182 -25.05 -21.42 7.25
C SER A 182 -24.40 -22.80 7.32
N SER A 183 -25.15 -23.77 7.84
CA SER A 183 -24.77 -25.17 7.70
C SER A 183 -24.79 -25.52 6.21
N ASP A 184 -23.70 -26.13 5.74
CA ASP A 184 -23.63 -27.01 4.56
C ASP A 184 -23.09 -26.49 3.23
N ARG A 185 -22.17 -25.51 3.20
CA ARG A 185 -21.35 -25.30 1.99
C ARG A 185 -19.89 -25.03 2.30
N GLU A 186 -19.06 -26.07 2.16
CA GLU A 186 -17.63 -25.91 1.90
C GLU A 186 -17.48 -25.20 0.56
N ALA A 187 -17.01 -23.96 0.56
CA ALA A 187 -16.80 -23.19 -0.66
C ALA A 187 -15.29 -23.19 -0.99
N PRO A 188 -14.80 -24.06 -1.89
CA PRO A 188 -13.49 -23.88 -2.51
C PRO A 188 -13.45 -22.54 -3.28
N LEU A 189 -12.24 -22.02 -3.54
CA LEU A 189 -12.00 -20.84 -4.38
C LEU A 189 -12.94 -20.87 -5.60
N LYS A 190 -13.77 -19.84 -5.78
CA LYS A 190 -14.72 -19.77 -6.91
C LYS A 190 -14.03 -19.89 -8.26
N ILE A 191 -12.78 -19.47 -8.38
CA ILE A 191 -11.95 -19.66 -9.58
C ILE A 191 -11.67 -21.15 -9.82
N VAL A 192 -11.32 -21.92 -8.79
CA VAL A 192 -11.18 -23.38 -8.89
C VAL A 192 -12.51 -24.00 -9.26
N GLN A 193 -13.62 -23.56 -8.65
CA GLN A 193 -14.97 -24.02 -8.97
C GLN A 193 -15.40 -23.68 -10.41
N SER A 194 -15.23 -22.44 -10.86
CA SER A 194 -15.67 -21.98 -12.18
C SER A 194 -14.81 -22.54 -13.31
N CYS A 195 -13.49 -22.68 -13.08
CA CYS A 195 -12.61 -23.35 -14.02
C CYS A 195 -12.97 -24.83 -14.15
N TYR A 196 -13.31 -25.48 -13.03
CA TYR A 196 -13.76 -26.87 -13.03
C TYR A 196 -15.11 -27.05 -13.71
N GLU A 197 -16.09 -26.19 -13.40
CA GLU A 197 -17.42 -26.21 -14.01
C GLU A 197 -17.36 -25.97 -15.53
N SER A 198 -16.49 -25.05 -15.98
CA SER A 198 -16.22 -24.80 -17.40
C SER A 198 -15.47 -25.96 -18.09
N MET A 199 -14.59 -26.68 -17.37
CA MET A 199 -13.97 -27.92 -17.87
C MET A 199 -14.95 -29.08 -18.01
N CYS A 200 -16.02 -29.09 -17.22
CA CYS A 200 -16.96 -30.20 -17.08
C CYS A 200 -18.31 -29.97 -17.75
N GLU A 201 -18.48 -28.97 -18.63
CA GLU A 201 -19.73 -28.68 -19.36
C GLU A 201 -20.30 -29.88 -20.16
N GLN A 202 -19.58 -31.01 -20.23
CA GLN A 202 -20.08 -32.26 -20.81
C GLN A 202 -20.05 -33.51 -19.91
N ARG A 203 -19.73 -33.45 -18.61
CA ARG A 203 -19.69 -34.67 -17.75
C ARG A 203 -20.15 -34.48 -16.29
N VAL A 204 -20.77 -35.55 -15.77
CA VAL A 204 -21.53 -35.65 -14.50
C VAL A 204 -20.66 -35.83 -13.24
N SER A 205 -19.34 -36.01 -13.34
CA SER A 205 -18.48 -36.15 -12.15
C SER A 205 -17.84 -34.81 -11.78
N SER A 206 -18.53 -33.99 -10.96
CA SER A 206 -18.06 -32.62 -10.71
C SER A 206 -17.72 -32.24 -9.27
N SER A 207 -18.09 -33.00 -8.23
CA SER A 207 -17.83 -32.61 -6.82
C SER A 207 -16.72 -33.41 -6.14
N VAL A 208 -16.64 -34.71 -6.40
CA VAL A 208 -15.71 -35.63 -5.73
C VAL A 208 -14.25 -35.39 -6.11
N GLU A 209 -13.98 -35.18 -7.41
CA GLU A 209 -12.63 -34.90 -7.92
C GLU A 209 -12.10 -33.54 -7.45
N ARG A 210 -12.98 -32.53 -7.34
CA ARG A 210 -12.65 -31.23 -6.73
C ARG A 210 -12.28 -31.36 -5.26
N TYR A 211 -13.07 -32.12 -4.50
CA TYR A 211 -12.81 -32.39 -3.09
C TYR A 211 -11.45 -33.11 -2.93
N ALA A 212 -11.17 -34.11 -3.78
CA ALA A 212 -9.90 -34.82 -3.74
C ALA A 212 -8.69 -33.91 -4.04
N LEU A 213 -8.80 -32.97 -4.98
CA LEU A 213 -7.76 -31.98 -5.26
C LEU A 213 -7.53 -31.03 -4.07
N ASP A 214 -8.60 -30.52 -3.46
CA ASP A 214 -8.49 -29.65 -2.28
C ASP A 214 -7.89 -30.42 -1.08
N CYS A 215 -8.31 -31.66 -0.84
CA CYS A 215 -7.71 -32.52 0.18
C CYS A 215 -6.21 -32.76 -0.05
N ALA A 216 -5.81 -33.08 -1.29
CA ALA A 216 -4.40 -33.31 -1.62
C ALA A 216 -3.55 -32.06 -1.33
N ILE A 217 -4.05 -30.87 -1.67
CA ILE A 217 -3.37 -29.61 -1.35
C ILE A 217 -3.33 -29.39 0.16
N ARG A 218 -4.46 -29.51 0.85
CA ARG A 218 -4.56 -29.22 2.30
C ARG A 218 -3.70 -30.16 3.15
N ASN A 219 -3.48 -31.39 2.69
CA ASN A 219 -2.59 -32.36 3.32
C ASN A 219 -1.14 -32.28 2.81
N ASP A 220 -0.86 -31.35 1.90
CA ASP A 220 0.43 -31.15 1.23
C ASP A 220 0.99 -32.40 0.50
N GLU A 221 0.10 -33.21 -0.07
CA GLU A 221 0.41 -34.47 -0.73
C GLU A 221 0.62 -34.29 -2.25
N SER A 222 1.82 -33.85 -2.64
CA SER A 222 2.16 -33.59 -4.06
C SER A 222 2.04 -34.82 -4.97
N SER A 223 2.27 -36.03 -4.46
CA SER A 223 2.11 -37.27 -5.23
C SER A 223 0.64 -37.52 -5.59
N THR A 224 -0.25 -37.38 -4.61
CA THR A 224 -1.70 -37.51 -4.80
C THR A 224 -2.20 -36.45 -5.77
N LEU A 225 -1.73 -35.21 -5.62
CA LEU A 225 -2.03 -34.10 -6.52
C LEU A 225 -1.56 -34.40 -7.96
N ALA A 226 -0.35 -34.92 -8.14
CA ALA A 226 0.20 -35.25 -9.45
C ALA A 226 -0.64 -36.31 -10.17
N ASP A 227 -1.09 -37.35 -9.47
CA ASP A 227 -1.88 -38.43 -10.07
C ASP A 227 -3.31 -37.98 -10.42
N LEU A 228 -3.91 -37.12 -9.60
CA LEU A 228 -5.19 -36.47 -9.93
C LEU A 228 -5.06 -35.59 -11.19
N LEU A 229 -3.99 -34.78 -11.29
CA LEU A 229 -3.74 -33.93 -12.45
C LEU A 229 -3.49 -34.72 -13.74
N LYS A 230 -2.77 -35.86 -13.67
CA LYS A 230 -2.59 -36.76 -14.82
C LYS A 230 -3.93 -37.32 -15.29
N THR A 231 -4.77 -37.76 -14.35
CA THR A 231 -6.10 -38.30 -14.65
C THR A 231 -6.96 -37.25 -15.36
N LEU A 232 -6.99 -36.02 -14.84
CA LEU A 232 -7.73 -34.90 -15.44
C LEU A 232 -7.21 -34.54 -16.84
N LYS A 233 -5.88 -34.54 -17.05
CA LYS A 233 -5.29 -34.27 -18.36
C LYS A 233 -5.64 -35.38 -19.37
N SER A 234 -5.65 -36.64 -18.94
CA SER A 234 -6.01 -37.78 -19.79
C SER A 234 -7.49 -37.79 -20.20
N ASN A 235 -8.36 -37.13 -19.42
CA ASN A 235 -9.79 -37.01 -19.71
C ASN A 235 -10.14 -36.00 -20.83
N GLY A 236 -9.14 -35.40 -21.48
CA GLY A 236 -9.32 -34.57 -22.68
C GLY A 236 -9.71 -33.12 -22.40
N ALA A 237 -9.34 -32.58 -21.24
CA ALA A 237 -9.62 -31.19 -20.90
C ALA A 237 -8.97 -30.21 -21.91
N PRO A 238 -9.67 -29.13 -22.31
CA PRO A 238 -9.07 -28.08 -23.14
C PRO A 238 -7.82 -27.51 -22.46
N GLN A 239 -6.73 -27.37 -23.21
CA GLN A 239 -5.43 -26.94 -22.69
C GLN A 239 -5.52 -25.61 -21.90
N LEU A 240 -6.31 -24.65 -22.39
CA LEU A 240 -6.50 -23.35 -21.74
C LEU A 240 -7.09 -23.51 -20.33
N HIS A 241 -8.17 -24.27 -20.18
CA HIS A 241 -8.81 -24.46 -18.88
C HIS A 241 -7.90 -25.24 -17.91
N PHE A 242 -7.11 -26.19 -18.42
CA PHE A 242 -6.14 -26.92 -17.60
C PHE A 242 -5.04 -25.99 -17.07
N LYS A 243 -4.53 -25.06 -17.89
CA LYS A 243 -3.58 -24.02 -17.43
C LYS A 243 -4.20 -23.16 -16.34
N THR A 244 -5.45 -22.71 -16.50
CA THR A 244 -6.14 -21.90 -15.49
C THR A 244 -6.36 -22.67 -14.18
N LEU A 245 -6.70 -23.96 -14.27
CA LEU A 245 -6.82 -24.84 -13.09
C LEU A 245 -5.49 -24.94 -12.35
N LEU A 246 -4.38 -25.22 -13.04
CA LEU A 246 -3.05 -25.32 -12.41
C LEU A 246 -2.68 -24.03 -11.68
N TYR A 247 -2.94 -22.88 -12.30
CA TYR A 247 -2.70 -21.58 -11.67
C TYR A 247 -3.55 -21.41 -10.40
N ALA A 248 -4.84 -21.74 -10.46
CA ALA A 248 -5.74 -21.65 -9.32
C ALA A 248 -5.37 -22.62 -8.19
N LEU A 249 -4.86 -23.82 -8.50
CA LEU A 249 -4.33 -24.78 -7.53
C LEU A 249 -3.03 -24.26 -6.88
N ALA A 250 -2.20 -23.52 -7.62
CA ALA A 250 -1.00 -22.90 -7.05
C ALA A 250 -1.37 -21.78 -6.08
N GLU A 251 -2.31 -20.91 -6.44
CA GLU A 251 -2.86 -19.92 -5.51
C GLU A 251 -3.44 -20.59 -4.27
N ARG A 252 -4.22 -21.66 -4.44
CA ARG A 252 -4.79 -22.43 -3.32
C ARG A 252 -3.70 -23.02 -2.42
N SER A 253 -2.66 -23.59 -2.99
CA SER A 253 -1.55 -24.18 -2.25
C SER A 253 -0.77 -23.14 -1.46
N ILE A 254 -0.58 -21.94 -2.02
CA ILE A 254 0.03 -20.79 -1.32
C ILE A 254 -0.84 -20.36 -0.13
N VAL A 255 -2.16 -20.26 -0.31
CA VAL A 255 -3.10 -19.91 0.77
C VAL A 255 -3.08 -20.93 1.91
N CYS A 256 -2.98 -22.22 1.56
CA CYS A 256 -2.93 -23.32 2.53
C CYS A 256 -1.54 -23.54 3.15
N HIS A 257 -0.52 -22.76 2.77
CA HIS A 257 0.88 -22.99 3.17
C HIS A 257 1.40 -24.40 2.82
N SER A 258 0.89 -25.00 1.74
CA SER A 258 1.23 -26.35 1.27
C SER A 258 2.54 -26.32 0.47
N GLN A 259 3.67 -26.28 1.16
CA GLN A 259 4.98 -26.00 0.58
C GLN A 259 5.40 -27.02 -0.49
N ILE A 260 5.18 -28.32 -0.24
CA ILE A 260 5.55 -29.39 -1.18
C ILE A 260 4.70 -29.31 -2.44
N SER A 261 3.41 -29.01 -2.28
CA SER A 261 2.44 -28.86 -3.38
C SER A 261 2.76 -27.63 -4.22
N VAL A 262 3.08 -26.49 -3.60
CA VAL A 262 3.52 -25.30 -4.36
C VAL A 262 4.81 -25.59 -5.11
N GLN A 263 5.80 -26.24 -4.47
CA GLN A 263 7.06 -26.58 -5.14
C GLN A 263 6.81 -27.44 -6.38
N PHE A 264 6.08 -28.55 -6.24
CA PHE A 264 5.70 -29.42 -7.35
C PHE A 264 4.96 -28.66 -8.47
N LEU A 265 4.00 -27.80 -8.11
CA LEU A 265 3.25 -27.04 -9.11
C LEU A 265 4.18 -26.10 -9.90
N LEU A 266 5.10 -25.41 -9.22
CA LEU A 266 6.00 -24.46 -9.86
C LEU A 266 7.16 -25.11 -10.64
N SER A 267 7.76 -26.20 -10.13
CA SER A 267 8.90 -26.86 -10.78
C SER A 267 8.52 -27.86 -11.86
N ASP A 268 7.40 -28.55 -11.69
CA ASP A 268 7.02 -29.68 -12.56
C ASP A 268 5.75 -29.36 -13.36
N ALA A 269 4.66 -29.01 -12.69
CA ALA A 269 3.36 -28.88 -13.35
C ALA A 269 3.31 -27.65 -14.28
N PHE A 270 3.87 -26.51 -13.88
CA PHE A 270 3.86 -25.28 -14.66
C PHE A 270 4.68 -25.43 -15.96
N PRO A 271 5.96 -25.85 -15.91
CA PRO A 271 6.75 -26.06 -17.13
C PRO A 271 6.17 -27.14 -18.04
N ALA A 272 5.67 -28.25 -17.49
CA ALA A 272 5.10 -29.34 -18.29
C ALA A 272 3.78 -28.97 -19.00
N ASN A 273 3.16 -27.86 -18.61
CA ASN A 273 1.89 -27.40 -19.16
C ASN A 273 1.95 -25.97 -19.69
N ASP A 274 3.13 -25.37 -19.82
CA ASP A 274 3.32 -24.01 -20.34
C ASP A 274 2.48 -22.97 -19.59
N VAL A 275 2.45 -23.08 -18.25
CA VAL A 275 1.85 -22.09 -17.35
C VAL A 275 2.95 -21.12 -16.93
N VAL A 276 2.69 -19.82 -17.10
CA VAL A 276 3.65 -18.77 -16.75
C VAL A 276 3.57 -18.48 -15.26
N LEU A 277 4.70 -18.64 -14.56
CA LEU A 277 4.89 -18.04 -13.24
C LEU A 277 5.08 -16.53 -13.42
N ASP A 278 4.15 -15.73 -12.92
CA ASP A 278 4.12 -14.28 -13.11
C ASP A 278 4.28 -13.51 -11.80
N HIS A 279 4.25 -12.18 -11.91
CA HIS A 279 4.35 -11.27 -10.78
C HIS A 279 3.14 -11.35 -9.83
N ASN A 280 1.95 -11.73 -10.31
CA ASN A 280 0.76 -11.84 -9.47
C ASN A 280 0.91 -12.98 -8.48
N LEU A 281 1.42 -14.13 -8.94
CA LEU A 281 1.67 -15.27 -8.05
C LEU A 281 2.81 -14.97 -7.07
N LEU A 282 3.86 -14.26 -7.50
CA LEU A 282 4.91 -13.77 -6.59
C LEU A 282 4.34 -12.82 -5.53
N ASN A 283 3.53 -11.83 -5.92
CA ASN A 283 2.88 -10.91 -5.00
C ASN A 283 2.00 -11.67 -3.98
N HIS A 284 1.33 -12.75 -4.42
CA HIS A 284 0.56 -13.61 -3.54
C HIS A 284 1.42 -14.35 -2.52
N ILE A 285 2.58 -14.90 -2.93
CA ILE A 285 3.56 -15.51 -2.02
C ILE A 285 4.03 -14.48 -0.97
N ILE A 286 4.40 -13.26 -1.41
CA ILE A 286 4.85 -12.19 -0.51
C ILE A 286 3.74 -11.84 0.50
N ALA A 287 2.49 -11.70 0.04
CA ALA A 287 1.36 -11.35 0.89
C ALA A 287 1.03 -12.40 1.95
N MET A 288 1.26 -13.68 1.64
CA MET A 288 1.04 -14.78 2.58
C MET A 288 2.15 -14.88 3.63
N ARG A 289 3.41 -14.55 3.30
CA ARG A 289 4.55 -14.61 4.23
C ARG A 289 4.47 -13.61 5.39
N ARG A 290 3.87 -12.43 5.19
CA ARG A 290 3.62 -11.42 6.25
C ARG A 290 3.10 -12.01 7.57
N ARG A 291 2.38 -13.14 7.49
CA ARG A 291 1.65 -13.73 8.62
C ARG A 291 2.48 -14.64 9.52
N GLU A 292 3.57 -15.21 9.01
CA GLU A 292 4.47 -16.06 9.82
C GLU A 292 5.22 -15.22 10.85
N ASP A 293 5.69 -14.03 10.46
CA ASP A 293 6.44 -13.12 11.34
C ASP A 293 5.53 -12.38 12.35
N GLY A 294 4.31 -11.99 11.96
CA GLY A 294 3.35 -11.30 12.83
C GLY A 294 2.81 -12.16 13.99
N SER A 295 2.84 -13.48 13.87
CA SER A 295 2.45 -14.41 14.95
C SER A 295 3.45 -14.44 16.11
N LYS A 296 4.73 -14.13 15.84
CA LYS A 296 5.80 -14.13 16.86
C LYS A 296 5.84 -12.86 17.71
N MET A 297 5.14 -11.79 17.32
CA MET A 297 5.21 -10.48 18.00
C MET A 297 4.07 -10.20 19.00
N SER A 298 3.12 -11.10 19.25
CA SER A 298 2.05 -10.87 20.24
C SER A 298 2.44 -11.24 21.69
N GLY A 299 3.74 -11.33 22.00
CA GLY A 299 4.25 -11.57 23.34
C GLY A 299 4.90 -10.31 23.93
N GLY A 300 4.12 -9.51 24.65
CA GLY A 300 4.55 -8.67 25.77
C GLY A 300 5.72 -7.71 25.57
N LEU A 301 5.41 -6.42 25.59
CA LEU A 301 6.32 -5.36 26.04
C LEU A 301 7.02 -5.80 27.34
N ASN A 302 8.36 -5.88 27.31
CA ASN A 302 9.23 -5.49 28.41
C ASN A 302 10.66 -5.34 27.90
N ASN A 303 11.26 -4.21 28.30
CA ASN A 303 12.62 -3.81 28.04
C ASN A 303 13.63 -4.83 28.59
N GLU A 304 14.68 -5.11 27.81
CA GLU A 304 16.09 -4.85 28.12
C GLU A 304 17.02 -5.80 27.32
N SER A 305 18.02 -5.18 26.71
CA SER A 305 19.33 -5.71 26.28
C SER A 305 19.64 -7.18 26.59
N GLN A 306 19.85 -7.99 25.56
CA GLN A 306 21.03 -8.88 25.45
C GLN A 306 21.07 -9.63 24.11
N CYS A 307 22.23 -9.54 23.44
CA CYS A 307 22.69 -10.55 22.49
C CYS A 307 22.78 -11.92 23.19
N VAL A 308 22.19 -12.97 22.61
CA VAL A 308 22.66 -14.35 22.81
C VAL A 308 22.49 -15.14 21.51
N ILE A 309 23.60 -15.75 21.10
CA ILE A 309 23.76 -16.72 20.02
C ILE A 309 22.96 -18.00 20.35
N GLY A 310 22.20 -18.48 19.36
CA GLY A 310 21.99 -19.89 19.07
C GLY A 310 21.04 -20.69 19.98
N ARG A 311 19.92 -21.14 19.40
CA ARG A 311 19.45 -22.52 19.57
C ARG A 311 19.02 -23.08 18.22
N GLN A 312 19.73 -24.15 17.83
CA GLN A 312 19.44 -24.98 16.68
C GLN A 312 18.15 -25.76 16.90
N GLY A 313 17.32 -25.79 15.87
CA GLY A 313 16.07 -26.54 15.80
C GLY A 313 15.09 -25.96 14.79
N GLU A 314 15.56 -25.38 13.68
CA GLU A 314 14.71 -24.95 12.58
C GLU A 314 14.97 -25.91 11.42
N GLU A 315 14.02 -26.81 11.15
CA GLU A 315 13.89 -27.39 9.82
C GLU A 315 13.96 -26.20 8.84
N ARG A 316 14.87 -26.27 7.86
CA ARG A 316 15.06 -25.18 6.89
C ARG A 316 13.80 -25.06 6.05
N GLU A 317 12.84 -24.31 6.55
CA GLU A 317 11.67 -23.88 5.79
C GLU A 317 12.21 -23.27 4.50
N VAL A 318 11.96 -23.94 3.38
CA VAL A 318 12.46 -23.51 2.09
C VAL A 318 11.86 -22.14 1.80
N ASP A 319 12.71 -21.14 1.59
CA ASP A 319 12.25 -19.80 1.24
C ASP A 319 11.49 -19.86 -0.09
N LEU A 320 10.15 -19.94 0.00
CA LEU A 320 9.27 -20.19 -1.13
C LEU A 320 9.37 -19.08 -2.17
N PHE A 321 9.60 -17.84 -1.73
CA PHE A 321 9.79 -16.71 -2.62
C PHE A 321 11.06 -16.89 -3.45
N ASN A 322 12.19 -17.20 -2.81
CA ASN A 322 13.44 -17.45 -3.52
C ASN A 322 13.33 -18.66 -4.46
N PHE A 323 12.65 -19.72 -4.02
CA PHE A 323 12.38 -20.88 -4.86
C PHE A 323 11.58 -20.49 -6.13
N ALA A 324 10.46 -19.77 -5.98
CA ALA A 324 9.67 -19.30 -7.11
C ALA A 324 10.49 -18.39 -8.05
N VAL A 325 11.30 -17.49 -7.47
CA VAL A 325 12.20 -16.63 -8.22
C VAL A 325 13.26 -17.42 -9.01
N CYS A 326 13.74 -18.55 -8.50
CA CYS A 326 14.61 -19.46 -9.24
C CYS A 326 13.89 -20.14 -10.41
N GLN A 327 12.61 -20.52 -10.24
CA GLN A 327 11.83 -21.17 -11.31
C GLN A 327 11.56 -20.24 -12.51
N LEU A 328 11.64 -18.92 -12.33
CA LEU A 328 11.49 -17.96 -13.44
C LEU A 328 12.66 -18.02 -14.44
N GLY A 329 13.84 -18.49 -14.04
CA GLY A 329 15.04 -18.52 -14.89
C GLY A 329 15.31 -17.17 -15.56
N ILE A 330 15.36 -17.17 -16.90
CA ILE A 330 15.62 -15.97 -17.71
C ILE A 330 14.50 -14.90 -17.62
N HIS A 331 13.30 -15.26 -17.16
CA HIS A 331 12.15 -14.35 -17.05
C HIS A 331 12.11 -13.60 -15.73
N GLN A 332 13.03 -13.89 -14.80
CA GLN A 332 13.11 -13.28 -13.47
C GLN A 332 13.06 -11.74 -13.52
N LYS A 333 13.88 -11.14 -14.39
CA LYS A 333 13.94 -9.69 -14.57
C LYS A 333 12.58 -9.10 -14.97
N ASN A 334 11.90 -9.74 -15.92
CA ASN A 334 10.62 -9.24 -16.42
C ASN A 334 9.52 -9.39 -15.37
N ALA A 335 9.49 -10.50 -14.63
CA ALA A 335 8.50 -10.73 -13.58
C ALA A 335 8.69 -9.76 -12.39
N LEU A 336 9.92 -9.52 -11.94
CA LEU A 336 10.19 -8.62 -10.80
C LEU A 336 10.06 -7.12 -11.15
N LEU A 337 10.14 -6.77 -12.44
CA LEU A 337 9.87 -5.42 -12.96
C LEU A 337 8.43 -5.23 -13.45
N ALA A 338 7.61 -6.27 -13.44
CA ALA A 338 6.22 -6.16 -13.86
C ALA A 338 5.40 -5.45 -12.78
N GLU A 339 4.58 -4.51 -13.24
CA GLU A 339 3.64 -3.75 -12.42
C GLU A 339 2.30 -4.46 -12.41
N ASP A 340 1.68 -4.54 -11.24
CA ASP A 340 0.29 -4.98 -11.09
C ASP A 340 -0.72 -3.88 -11.50
N ALA A 341 -2.01 -4.15 -11.31
CA ALA A 341 -3.08 -3.19 -11.59
C ALA A 341 -2.98 -1.85 -10.82
N PHE A 342 -2.16 -1.80 -9.77
CA PHE A 342 -1.91 -0.60 -8.96
C PHE A 342 -0.56 0.04 -9.27
N GLY A 343 0.14 -0.38 -10.34
CA GLY A 343 1.48 0.12 -10.65
C GLY A 343 2.55 -0.39 -9.66
N ARG A 344 2.26 -1.42 -8.85
CA ARG A 344 3.17 -1.91 -7.81
C ARG A 344 3.99 -3.08 -8.32
N LEU A 345 5.27 -3.05 -7.96
CA LEU A 345 6.22 -4.13 -8.14
C LEU A 345 6.19 -5.07 -6.94
N CYS A 346 6.79 -6.26 -7.07
CA CYS A 346 7.03 -7.16 -5.93
C CYS A 346 7.76 -6.46 -4.77
N LEU A 347 8.68 -5.53 -5.07
CA LEU A 347 9.43 -4.79 -4.05
C LEU A 347 8.51 -3.88 -3.21
N HIS A 348 7.45 -3.31 -3.79
CA HIS A 348 6.46 -2.53 -3.03
C HIS A 348 5.81 -3.40 -1.96
N TYR A 349 5.36 -4.61 -2.31
CA TYR A 349 4.76 -5.53 -1.35
C TYR A 349 5.73 -5.97 -0.26
N GLY A 350 6.99 -6.27 -0.63
CA GLY A 350 8.04 -6.57 0.35
C GLY A 350 8.23 -5.43 1.37
N ALA A 351 8.21 -4.18 0.88
CA ALA A 351 8.36 -3.00 1.73
C ALA A 351 7.11 -2.69 2.58
N ILE A 352 5.90 -2.79 2.02
CA ILE A 352 4.63 -2.62 2.75
C ILE A 352 4.54 -3.62 3.92
N TYR A 353 5.02 -4.84 3.69
CA TYR A 353 4.91 -5.92 4.69
C TYR A 353 6.14 -6.08 5.57
N GLY A 354 7.21 -5.29 5.39
CA GLY A 354 8.40 -5.34 6.23
C GLY A 354 9.28 -6.56 6.02
N LEU A 355 9.15 -7.25 4.88
CA LEU A 355 9.82 -8.52 4.61
C LEU A 355 11.26 -8.30 4.13
N LEU A 356 12.16 -8.04 5.08
CA LEU A 356 13.56 -7.71 4.83
C LEU A 356 14.27 -8.70 3.90
N SER A 357 14.10 -10.01 4.14
CA SER A 357 14.71 -11.06 3.33
C SER A 357 14.25 -11.00 1.87
N ILE A 358 12.95 -10.78 1.64
CA ILE A 358 12.39 -10.63 0.29
C ILE A 358 12.90 -9.36 -0.39
N CYS A 359 12.90 -8.22 0.31
CA CYS A 359 13.45 -6.97 -0.22
C CYS A 359 14.91 -7.14 -0.64
N GLN A 360 15.73 -7.78 0.21
CA GLN A 360 17.12 -8.07 -0.09
C GLN A 360 17.27 -9.01 -1.28
N SER A 361 16.48 -10.08 -1.35
CA SER A 361 16.49 -11.02 -2.49
C SER A 361 16.17 -10.32 -3.81
N ILE A 362 15.12 -9.50 -3.85
CA ILE A 362 14.71 -8.76 -5.06
C ILE A 362 15.82 -7.80 -5.50
N VAL A 363 16.38 -7.01 -4.57
CA VAL A 363 17.43 -6.05 -4.91
C VAL A 363 18.74 -6.76 -5.29
N ASN A 364 19.07 -7.88 -4.66
CA ASN A 364 20.25 -8.67 -5.04
C ASN A 364 20.10 -9.26 -6.44
N CYS A 365 18.89 -9.68 -6.84
CA CYS A 365 18.64 -10.03 -8.24
C CYS A 365 18.89 -8.82 -9.16
N ALA A 366 18.41 -7.64 -8.77
CA ALA A 366 18.57 -6.40 -9.56
C ALA A 366 20.03 -6.01 -9.81
N LYS A 367 20.92 -6.22 -8.84
CA LYS A 367 22.36 -6.00 -9.00
C LYS A 367 22.96 -6.81 -10.15
N THR A 368 22.41 -7.99 -10.45
CA THR A 368 22.88 -8.84 -11.56
C THR A 368 22.44 -8.32 -12.94
N TRP A 369 21.45 -7.42 -12.99
CA TRP A 369 20.89 -6.91 -14.26
C TRP A 369 21.63 -5.69 -14.81
N GLY A 370 22.55 -5.10 -14.03
CA GLY A 370 23.35 -3.94 -14.39
C GLY A 370 23.24 -2.79 -13.38
N GLN A 371 24.10 -1.78 -13.54
CA GLN A 371 24.12 -0.60 -12.67
C GLN A 371 22.80 0.18 -12.72
N GLY A 372 22.31 0.61 -11.55
CA GLY A 372 21.13 1.47 -11.43
C GLY A 372 19.77 0.75 -11.43
N TYR A 373 19.74 -0.56 -11.69
CA TYR A 373 18.50 -1.34 -11.59
C TYR A 373 17.96 -1.40 -10.15
N SER A 374 18.85 -1.45 -9.15
CA SER A 374 18.45 -1.41 -7.74
C SER A 374 17.75 -0.10 -7.42
N SER A 375 18.38 1.04 -7.71
CA SER A 375 17.78 2.36 -7.52
C SER A 375 16.47 2.50 -8.29
N ARG A 376 16.40 1.99 -9.53
CA ARG A 376 15.16 2.02 -10.32
C ARG A 376 14.01 1.29 -9.63
N LEU A 377 14.25 0.11 -9.05
CA LEU A 377 13.22 -0.60 -8.29
C LEU A 377 12.81 0.17 -7.04
N ILE A 378 13.79 0.68 -6.28
CA ILE A 378 13.56 1.38 -5.00
C ILE A 378 12.81 2.71 -5.20
N LEU A 379 13.00 3.35 -6.36
CA LEU A 379 12.40 4.64 -6.70
C LEU A 379 11.20 4.51 -7.66
N SER A 380 10.77 3.30 -7.99
CA SER A 380 9.59 3.08 -8.84
C SER A 380 8.32 3.56 -8.15
N LEU A 381 7.55 4.42 -8.81
CA LEU A 381 6.31 4.96 -8.27
C LEU A 381 5.13 4.05 -8.62
N ASP A 382 4.25 3.81 -7.65
CA ASP A 382 2.96 3.17 -7.91
C ASP A 382 1.89 4.19 -8.33
N CYS A 383 0.65 3.73 -8.53
CA CYS A 383 -0.48 4.58 -8.89
C CYS A 383 -0.78 5.68 -7.85
N ARG A 384 -0.35 5.52 -6.60
CA ARG A 384 -0.48 6.52 -5.52
C ARG A 384 0.72 7.47 -5.45
N GLY A 385 1.71 7.31 -6.31
CA GLY A 385 2.95 8.09 -6.28
C GLY A 385 3.88 7.69 -5.12
N CYS A 386 3.73 6.48 -4.58
CA CYS A 386 4.58 5.97 -3.50
C CYS A 386 5.59 4.96 -4.07
N THR A 387 6.84 5.08 -3.62
CA THR A 387 7.88 4.09 -3.93
C THR A 387 7.95 3.01 -2.84
N PRO A 388 8.65 1.88 -3.06
CA PRO A 388 8.91 0.92 -1.99
C PRO A 388 9.58 1.58 -0.78
N PHE A 389 10.47 2.55 -0.99
CA PHE A 389 11.09 3.28 0.12
C PHE A 389 10.07 4.14 0.90
N HIS A 390 9.09 4.75 0.23
CA HIS A 390 7.99 5.43 0.91
C HIS A 390 7.22 4.48 1.83
N TYR A 391 6.84 3.30 1.33
CA TYR A 391 6.10 2.32 2.14
C TYR A 391 6.91 1.80 3.34
N ALA A 392 8.22 1.59 3.19
CA ALA A 392 9.06 1.22 4.32
C ALA A 392 9.07 2.29 5.43
N VAL A 393 9.00 3.57 5.07
CA VAL A 393 8.95 4.70 6.02
C VAL A 393 7.56 4.88 6.63
N ILE A 394 6.51 4.83 5.81
CA ILE A 394 5.11 4.99 6.22
C ILE A 394 4.68 3.87 7.17
N GLU A 395 5.12 2.63 6.92
CA GLU A 395 4.77 1.46 7.74
C GLU A 395 5.80 1.19 8.86
N ASN A 396 6.78 2.09 9.05
CA ASN A 396 7.83 2.01 10.08
C ASN A 396 8.74 0.76 10.03
N HIS A 397 9.03 0.24 8.84
CA HIS A 397 9.94 -0.89 8.66
C HIS A 397 11.40 -0.44 8.57
N VAL A 398 11.96 -0.01 9.71
CA VAL A 398 13.31 0.60 9.82
C VAL A 398 14.40 -0.25 9.15
N ALA A 399 14.39 -1.57 9.34
CA ALA A 399 15.41 -2.45 8.76
C ALA A 399 15.35 -2.50 7.22
N VAL A 400 14.13 -2.51 6.66
CA VAL A 400 13.92 -2.42 5.21
C VAL A 400 14.37 -1.05 4.72
N ALA A 401 13.88 0.03 5.34
CA ALA A 401 14.24 1.40 4.98
C ALA A 401 15.76 1.62 4.98
N LYS A 402 16.46 1.14 6.01
CA LYS A 402 17.93 1.20 6.11
C LYS A 402 18.60 0.49 4.94
N THR A 403 18.17 -0.73 4.64
CA THR A 403 18.72 -1.52 3.53
C THR A 403 18.53 -0.82 2.18
N LEU A 404 17.32 -0.30 1.92
CA LEU A 404 17.03 0.42 0.67
C LEU A 404 17.86 1.73 0.58
N LEU A 405 18.01 2.45 1.69
CA LEU A 405 18.79 3.68 1.77
C LEU A 405 20.28 3.45 1.51
N GLU A 406 20.89 2.42 2.13
CA GLU A 406 22.29 2.04 1.91
C GLU A 406 22.55 1.72 0.44
N ILE A 407 21.62 1.04 -0.23
CA ILE A 407 21.71 0.74 -1.65
C ILE A 407 21.66 2.03 -2.49
N LEU A 408 20.68 2.91 -2.23
CA LEU A 408 20.56 4.20 -2.92
C LEU A 408 21.82 5.06 -2.75
N MET A 409 22.39 5.10 -1.54
CA MET A 409 23.62 5.83 -1.29
C MET A 409 24.81 5.22 -2.04
N SER A 410 24.97 3.90 -2.00
CA SER A 410 26.08 3.20 -2.66
C SER A 410 26.09 3.41 -4.18
N GLU A 411 24.92 3.40 -4.83
CA GLU A 411 24.82 3.61 -6.27
C GLU A 411 24.98 5.09 -6.66
N ASN A 412 24.82 6.03 -5.71
CA ASN A 412 24.96 7.48 -5.95
C ASN A 412 26.36 8.04 -5.66
N GLN A 413 27.30 7.25 -5.11
CA GLN A 413 28.65 7.74 -4.78
C GLN A 413 29.46 8.23 -6.00
N SER A 414 29.12 7.79 -7.21
CA SER A 414 29.77 8.20 -8.46
C SER A 414 28.96 9.20 -9.29
N SER A 415 27.89 9.76 -8.71
CA SER A 415 26.84 10.45 -9.45
C SER A 415 27.04 11.97 -9.56
N ARG A 416 26.37 12.59 -10.54
CA ARG A 416 26.35 14.05 -10.71
C ARG A 416 25.65 14.72 -9.53
N GLU A 417 26.01 15.97 -9.22
CA GLU A 417 25.40 16.80 -8.16
C GLU A 417 23.86 16.79 -8.18
N GLU A 418 23.25 16.80 -9.37
CA GLU A 418 21.80 16.74 -9.56
C GLU A 418 21.15 15.47 -8.97
N GLN A 419 21.82 14.32 -9.07
CA GLN A 419 21.31 13.06 -8.53
C GLN A 419 21.40 13.05 -7.00
N CYS A 420 22.46 13.63 -6.43
CA CYS A 420 22.59 13.83 -4.99
C CYS A 420 21.49 14.76 -4.45
N GLN A 421 21.18 15.85 -5.16
CA GLN A 421 20.09 16.76 -4.78
C GLN A 421 18.72 16.06 -4.84
N ASN A 422 18.47 15.23 -5.85
CA ASN A 422 17.22 14.48 -5.95
C ASN A 422 17.06 13.47 -4.82
N LEU A 423 18.11 12.72 -4.49
CA LEU A 423 18.10 11.78 -3.36
C LEU A 423 17.90 12.51 -2.04
N TRP A 424 18.57 13.65 -1.85
CA TRP A 424 18.34 14.53 -0.70
C TRP A 424 16.85 14.83 -0.61
N ASN A 425 16.28 15.50 -1.61
CA ASN A 425 14.88 15.96 -1.59
C ASN A 425 13.89 14.84 -1.25
N GLN A 426 14.13 13.62 -1.75
CA GLN A 426 13.35 12.44 -1.40
C GLN A 426 13.49 12.07 0.09
N ILE A 427 14.72 12.01 0.60
CA ILE A 427 14.97 11.78 2.04
C ILE A 427 14.36 12.90 2.90
N ASN A 428 14.31 14.16 2.43
CA ASN A 428 13.58 15.23 3.15
C ASN A 428 12.11 14.89 3.33
N GLY A 429 11.46 14.55 2.23
CA GLY A 429 10.03 14.27 2.23
C GLY A 429 9.72 13.11 3.15
N LEU A 430 10.53 12.05 3.08
CA LEU A 430 10.42 10.89 3.95
C LEU A 430 10.71 11.20 5.43
N LEU A 431 11.69 12.05 5.72
CA LEU A 431 11.98 12.47 7.10
C LEU A 431 10.81 13.26 7.68
N VAL A 432 10.22 14.17 6.89
CA VAL A 432 9.01 14.90 7.31
C VAL A 432 7.85 13.94 7.59
N ILE A 433 7.65 12.93 6.74
CA ILE A 433 6.64 11.88 6.97
C ILE A 433 6.93 11.13 8.28
N ALA A 434 8.17 10.68 8.49
CA ALA A 434 8.58 9.96 9.71
C ALA A 434 8.38 10.81 10.98
N ILE A 435 8.70 12.10 10.92
CA ILE A 435 8.49 13.05 12.04
C ILE A 435 6.99 13.18 12.35
N ARG A 436 6.14 13.34 11.34
CA ARG A 436 4.68 13.47 11.53
C ARG A 436 4.06 12.20 12.12
N TYR A 437 4.52 11.03 11.70
CA TYR A 437 4.12 9.75 12.29
C TYR A 437 4.80 9.46 13.65
N GLN A 438 5.81 10.25 14.03
CA GLN A 438 6.62 10.05 15.24
C GLN A 438 7.32 8.68 15.28
N HIS A 439 7.85 8.26 14.13
CA HIS A 439 8.65 7.03 14.01
C HIS A 439 10.08 7.29 14.45
N ASP A 440 10.34 7.22 15.75
CA ASP A 440 11.61 7.62 16.39
C ASP A 440 12.84 7.08 15.64
N ASP A 441 13.01 5.77 15.56
CA ASP A 441 14.15 5.13 14.91
C ASP A 441 14.29 5.50 13.42
N MET A 442 13.18 5.70 12.73
CA MET A 442 13.15 6.12 11.33
C MET A 442 13.63 7.58 11.18
N VAL A 443 13.23 8.47 12.10
CA VAL A 443 13.69 9.86 12.15
C VAL A 443 15.20 9.91 12.35
N PHE A 444 15.74 9.11 13.27
CA PHE A 444 17.19 9.03 13.48
C PHE A 444 17.93 8.47 12.26
N LEU A 445 17.39 7.42 11.64
CA LEU A 445 17.98 6.81 10.44
C LEU A 445 18.05 7.82 9.28
N LEU A 446 16.93 8.46 8.95
CA LEU A 446 16.86 9.40 7.82
C LEU A 446 17.58 10.71 8.12
N GLY A 447 17.56 11.18 9.36
CA GLY A 447 18.33 12.36 9.77
C GLY A 447 19.84 12.13 9.65
N LYS A 448 20.34 10.97 10.10
CA LYS A 448 21.75 10.62 9.93
C LYS A 448 22.14 10.58 8.46
N ALA A 449 21.29 9.97 7.63
CA ALA A 449 21.51 9.88 6.20
C ALA A 449 21.66 11.24 5.50
N GLN A 450 20.95 12.27 5.95
CA GLN A 450 21.11 13.63 5.40
C GLN A 450 22.50 14.21 5.63
N THR A 451 23.16 13.88 6.75
CA THR A 451 24.53 14.36 7.04
C THR A 451 25.58 13.70 6.16
N GLU A 452 25.30 12.50 5.64
CA GLU A 452 26.21 11.75 4.78
C GLU A 452 26.15 12.23 3.32
N ILE A 453 25.05 12.89 2.92
CA ILE A 453 24.87 13.48 1.59
C ILE A 453 25.49 14.90 1.59
N GLN A 454 26.74 15.00 1.17
CA GLN A 454 27.49 16.27 1.14
C GLN A 454 26.87 17.30 0.17
N GLY A 455 26.85 18.58 0.56
CA GLY A 455 26.87 19.71 -0.39
C GLY A 455 25.57 20.44 -0.74
N CYS A 456 24.42 20.16 -0.13
CA CYS A 456 23.15 20.80 -0.54
C CYS A 456 22.58 21.77 0.52
N PRO A 457 22.60 23.09 0.29
CA PRO A 457 21.90 24.05 1.15
C PRO A 457 20.38 23.94 0.98
N SER A 458 19.66 23.93 2.10
CA SER A 458 18.19 23.80 2.13
C SER A 458 17.50 25.04 1.54
N ILE A 459 16.66 24.85 0.52
CA ILE A 459 15.74 25.87 0.02
C ILE A 459 14.35 25.24 -0.11
N HIS A 460 13.59 25.04 0.96
CA HIS A 460 12.12 24.84 0.86
C HIS A 460 11.39 25.22 2.17
N GLU A 461 10.11 25.57 2.01
CA GLU A 461 9.29 26.38 2.92
C GLU A 461 8.75 25.67 4.17
N GLU A 462 8.96 24.36 4.33
CA GLU A 462 8.79 23.63 5.60
C GLU A 462 10.01 22.75 5.85
N SER A 463 10.94 23.20 6.70
CA SER A 463 12.07 22.35 7.10
C SER A 463 11.58 21.22 8.02
N ALA A 464 12.22 20.05 7.97
CA ALA A 464 11.99 18.97 8.93
C ALA A 464 12.06 19.49 10.39
N LEU A 465 12.93 20.47 10.64
CA LEU A 465 13.04 21.20 11.89
C LEU A 465 11.74 21.94 12.26
N TYR A 466 11.14 22.69 11.33
CA TYR A 466 9.85 23.35 11.55
C TYR A 466 8.77 22.33 11.95
N VAL A 467 8.69 21.21 11.24
CA VAL A 467 7.70 20.16 11.55
C VAL A 467 7.97 19.54 12.93
N ALA A 468 9.21 19.24 13.29
CA ALA A 468 9.58 18.75 14.61
C ALA A 468 9.20 19.74 15.73
N THR A 469 9.43 21.04 15.52
CA THR A 469 9.00 22.08 16.48
C THR A 469 7.48 22.17 16.59
N GLN A 470 6.76 21.99 15.48
CA GLN A 470 5.30 22.03 15.45
C GLN A 470 4.67 20.89 16.26
N ILE A 471 5.28 19.69 16.22
CA ILE A 471 4.84 18.52 17.01
C ILE A 471 5.23 18.68 18.49
N GLY A 472 6.27 19.46 18.79
CA GLY A 472 6.73 19.70 20.16
C GLY A 472 7.68 18.62 20.69
N ARG A 473 8.32 17.86 19.80
CA ARG A 473 9.32 16.83 20.13
C ARG A 473 10.71 17.44 20.23
N GLU A 474 11.12 17.81 21.45
CA GLU A 474 12.42 18.46 21.72
C GLU A 474 13.60 17.57 21.32
N ASP A 475 13.47 16.25 21.47
CA ASP A 475 14.43 15.25 21.04
C ASP A 475 14.67 15.31 19.52
N TYR A 476 13.61 15.35 18.71
CA TYR A 476 13.75 15.51 17.25
C TYR A 476 14.41 16.85 16.89
N VAL A 477 14.01 17.94 17.56
CA VAL A 477 14.60 19.26 17.32
C VAL A 477 16.10 19.26 17.63
N LYS A 478 16.52 18.68 18.76
CA LYS A 478 17.93 18.58 19.13
C LYS A 478 18.72 17.81 18.08
N VAL A 479 18.23 16.65 17.68
CA VAL A 479 18.88 15.77 16.70
C VAL A 479 19.04 16.47 15.36
N LEU A 480 17.99 17.12 14.86
CA LEU A 480 18.05 17.85 13.59
C LEU A 480 18.98 19.07 13.66
N LEU A 481 19.06 19.75 14.81
CA LEU A 481 19.99 20.85 15.03
C LEU A 481 21.44 20.39 15.13
N GLU A 482 21.70 19.25 15.78
CA GLU A 482 23.02 18.63 15.81
C GLU A 482 23.48 18.21 14.41
N MET A 483 22.57 17.65 13.61
CA MET A 483 22.83 17.26 12.22
C MET A 483 23.06 18.47 11.31
N ALA A 484 22.37 19.59 11.53
CA ALA A 484 22.58 20.83 10.78
C ALA A 484 23.88 21.58 11.18
N ARG A 485 24.44 21.27 12.35
CA ARG A 485 25.68 21.88 12.89
C ARG A 485 26.95 21.22 12.38
N ILE A 486 26.89 20.36 11.37
CA ILE A 486 28.07 19.82 10.69
C ILE A 486 28.29 20.57 9.36
N PRO A 487 28.82 21.81 9.36
CA PRO A 487 29.57 22.33 8.24
C PRO A 487 31.05 22.02 8.47
N LEU A 488 31.68 21.30 7.55
CA LEU A 488 33.11 21.46 7.29
C LEU A 488 33.29 21.88 5.84
#